data_AF-A0A2V9J409-F1
#
_entry.id   AF-A0A2V9J409-F1
#
_cell.length_a   1.000
_cell.length_b   1.000
_cell.length_c   1.000
_cell.angle_alpha   90.00
_cell.angle_beta   90.00
_cell.angle_gamma   90.00
#
_symmetry.space_group_name_H-M   'P 1'
#
loop_
_entity.id
_entity.type
_entity.pdbx_description
1 polymer ?
#
loop_
_entity_poly.entity_id
_entity_poly.type
_entity_poly.pdbx_seq_one_letter_code
_entity_poly.pdbx_strand_id
1 'polypeptide(L)'
;KRPPPWVEPHQPRLDWQMWFAALGSYEENRWFVNFMVRLLEGSPPVLALLAKNPFPAGPPRYVRALVYEYHFADFATRRATGEWWRREFKGSYFPVVSLRQQE
;
A
#
# COMPACT_ATOMS: atom_id res chain seq x y z
N LYS A 1 -13.50 7.79 -4.01
CA LYS A 1 -13.36 9.20 -4.47
C LYS A 1 -12.51 10.04 -3.51
N ARG A 2 -11.20 9.79 -3.43
CA ARG A 2 -10.27 10.59 -2.61
C ARG A 2 -9.49 11.55 -3.52
N PRO A 3 -9.57 12.87 -3.32
CA PRO A 3 -8.74 13.81 -4.07
C PRO A 3 -7.25 13.62 -3.75
N PRO A 4 -6.32 13.99 -4.66
CA PRO A 4 -4.90 14.13 -4.31
C PRO A 4 -4.76 15.13 -3.15
N PRO A 5 -4.12 14.76 -2.04
CA PRO A 5 -3.78 15.72 -0.99
C PRO A 5 -2.56 16.56 -1.39
N TRP A 6 -2.48 17.78 -0.86
CA TRP A 6 -1.22 18.53 -0.81
C TRP A 6 -0.38 17.96 0.35
N VAL A 7 0.78 17.39 0.03
CA VAL A 7 1.61 16.66 1.00
C VAL A 7 2.88 17.41 1.41
N GLU A 8 3.29 18.42 0.65
CA GLU A 8 4.39 19.31 1.03
C GLU A 8 3.92 20.27 2.13
N PRO A 9 4.67 20.47 3.23
CA PRO A 9 6.03 20.00 3.54
C PRO A 9 6.11 18.69 4.35
N HIS A 10 4.98 18.02 4.57
CA HIS A 10 4.81 16.98 5.58
C HIS A 10 5.26 15.56 5.15
N GLN A 11 5.75 15.38 3.91
CA GLN A 11 6.34 14.16 3.32
C GLN A 11 6.07 12.86 4.12
N PRO A 12 4.85 12.31 4.05
CA PRO A 12 4.44 11.21 4.91
C PRO A 12 5.38 10.01 4.76
N ARG A 13 5.98 9.59 5.87
CA ARG A 13 7.14 8.69 5.85
C ARG A 13 6.87 7.37 5.11
N LEU A 14 5.72 6.74 5.34
CA LEU A 14 5.39 5.47 4.68
C LEU A 14 5.04 5.68 3.20
N ASP A 15 4.16 6.62 2.86
CA ASP A 15 3.77 6.92 1.48
C ASP A 15 4.97 7.33 0.63
N TRP A 16 5.92 8.09 1.19
CA TRP A 16 7.15 8.49 0.52
C TRP A 16 8.03 7.28 0.20
N GLN A 17 8.22 6.36 1.15
CA GLN A 17 8.96 5.11 0.89
C GLN A 17 8.24 4.23 -0.14
N MET A 18 6.90 4.16 -0.10
CA MET A 18 6.10 3.42 -1.08
C MET A 18 6.26 3.98 -2.50
N TRP A 19 6.40 5.30 -2.65
CA TRP A 19 6.68 5.92 -3.95
C TRP A 19 7.99 5.40 -4.56
N PHE A 20 9.08 5.34 -3.78
CA PHE A 20 10.35 4.76 -4.25
C PHE A 20 10.25 3.26 -4.50
N ALA A 21 9.57 2.52 -3.63
CA ALA A 21 9.43 1.07 -3.78
C ALA A 21 8.74 0.68 -5.10
N ALA A 22 7.78 1.48 -5.56
CA ALA A 22 7.09 1.26 -6.83
C ALA A 22 7.96 1.48 -8.08
N LEU A 23 9.14 2.11 -7.96
CA LEU A 23 10.08 2.33 -9.06
C LEU A 23 10.98 1.11 -9.34
N GLY A 24 10.97 0.11 -8.46
CA GLY A 24 11.80 -1.09 -8.56
C GLY A 24 11.06 -2.35 -8.10
N SER A 25 11.84 -3.34 -7.67
CA SER A 25 11.32 -4.63 -7.20
C SER A 25 11.26 -4.70 -5.67
N TYR A 26 10.46 -5.62 -5.11
CA TYR A 26 10.42 -5.77 -3.64
C TYR A 26 11.72 -6.35 -3.08
N GLU A 27 12.47 -7.10 -3.90
CA GLU A 27 13.76 -7.70 -3.58
C GLU A 27 14.81 -6.63 -3.26
N GLU A 28 14.77 -5.51 -3.97
CA GLU A 28 15.63 -4.34 -3.73
C GLU A 28 15.17 -3.52 -2.52
N ASN A 29 13.93 -3.73 -2.06
CA ASN A 29 13.28 -2.97 -1.00
C ASN A 29 13.11 -3.81 0.28
N ARG A 30 14.24 -4.14 0.95
CA ARG A 30 14.23 -4.95 2.20
C ARG A 30 13.30 -4.42 3.28
N TRP A 31 13.11 -3.10 3.37
CA TRP A 31 12.18 -2.49 4.32
C TRP A 31 10.73 -2.92 4.05
N PHE A 32 10.35 -3.07 2.78
CA PHE A 32 9.00 -3.47 2.37
C PHE A 32 8.73 -4.93 2.75
N VAL A 33 9.71 -5.81 2.54
CA VAL A 33 9.62 -7.21 2.99
C VAL A 33 9.39 -7.25 4.50
N ASN A 34 10.21 -6.53 5.28
CA ASN A 34 10.03 -6.45 6.73
C ASN A 34 8.67 -5.85 7.12
N PHE A 35 8.20 -4.82 6.40
CA PHE A 35 6.86 -4.26 6.59
C PHE A 35 5.79 -5.33 6.44
N MET A 36 5.83 -6.16 5.38
CA MET A 36 4.88 -7.26 5.17
C MET A 36 4.90 -8.30 6.30
N VAL A 37 6.09 -8.69 6.78
CA VAL A 37 6.21 -9.63 7.91
C VAL A 37 5.68 -8.99 9.22
N ARG A 38 5.88 -7.69 9.42
CA ARG A 38 5.35 -6.97 10.59
C ARG A 38 3.84 -6.75 10.53
N LEU A 39 3.24 -6.67 9.35
CA LEU A 39 1.80 -6.73 9.18
C LEU A 39 1.25 -8.11 9.60
N LEU A 40 1.88 -9.20 9.17
CA LEU A 40 1.50 -10.56 9.55
C LEU A 40 1.59 -10.83 11.05
N GLU A 41 2.52 -10.17 11.75
CA GLU A 41 2.60 -10.23 13.22
C GLU A 41 1.64 -9.27 13.94
N GLY A 42 1.01 -8.35 13.22
CA GLY A 42 0.17 -7.28 13.79
C GLY A 42 0.95 -6.32 14.68
N SER A 43 2.20 -6.01 14.32
CA SER A 43 3.08 -5.12 15.08
C SER A 43 2.45 -3.73 15.29
N PRO A 44 2.14 -3.30 16.53
CA PRO A 44 1.47 -2.02 16.77
C PRO A 44 2.22 -0.79 16.23
N PRO A 45 3.57 -0.68 16.36
CA PRO A 45 4.31 0.43 15.77
C PRO A 45 4.22 0.50 14.24
N VAL A 46 4.13 -0.64 13.56
CA VAL A 46 4.01 -0.69 12.10
C VAL A 46 2.58 -0.38 11.66
N LEU A 47 1.58 -0.90 12.37
CA LEU A 47 0.17 -0.58 12.11
C LEU A 47 -0.11 0.91 12.31
N ALA A 48 0.59 1.58 13.23
CA ALA A 48 0.49 3.03 13.45
C ALA A 48 1.04 3.88 12.28
N LEU A 49 1.81 3.30 11.35
CA LEU A 49 2.24 3.99 10.12
C LEU A 49 1.11 4.12 9.10
N LEU A 50 0.08 3.26 9.19
CA LEU A 50 -1.07 3.29 8.31
C LEU A 50 -2.10 4.30 8.81
N ALA A 51 -2.76 5.00 7.89
CA ALA A 51 -3.84 5.94 8.24
C ALA A 51 -4.98 5.27 9.03
N LYS A 52 -5.21 3.97 8.83
CA LYS A 52 -6.14 3.13 9.58
C LYS A 52 -5.62 1.70 9.62
N ASN A 53 -5.71 1.03 10.77
CA ASN A 53 -5.43 -0.41 10.87
C ASN A 53 -6.49 -1.21 10.06
N PRO A 54 -6.09 -1.95 8.99
CA PRO A 54 -7.02 -2.74 8.20
C PRO A 54 -7.36 -4.10 8.83
N PHE A 55 -6.72 -4.49 9.94
CA PHE A 55 -6.85 -5.79 10.59
C PHE A 55 -7.37 -5.66 12.04
N PRO A 56 -8.61 -5.19 12.24
CA PRO A 56 -9.13 -4.89 13.57
C PRO A 56 -9.37 -6.12 14.44
N ALA A 57 -9.60 -7.29 13.84
CA ALA A 57 -9.86 -8.54 14.55
C ALA A 57 -8.58 -9.29 14.99
N GLY A 58 -7.42 -8.86 14.51
CA GLY A 58 -6.14 -9.54 14.73
C GLY A 58 -5.31 -9.63 13.44
N PRO A 59 -4.04 -10.06 13.54
CA PRO A 59 -3.13 -10.12 12.39
C PRO A 59 -3.66 -11.02 11.27
N PRO A 60 -3.45 -10.65 9.99
CA PRO A 60 -3.88 -11.47 8.87
C PRO A 60 -3.05 -12.76 8.76
N ARG A 61 -3.67 -13.85 8.27
CA ARG A 61 -2.96 -15.11 8.00
C ARG A 61 -2.05 -15.03 6.77
N TYR A 62 -2.47 -14.26 5.76
CA TYR A 62 -1.77 -14.10 4.49
C TYR A 62 -1.72 -12.64 4.09
N VAL A 63 -0.62 -12.23 3.47
CA VAL A 63 -0.48 -10.91 2.83
C VAL A 63 0.09 -11.07 1.43
N ARG A 64 -0.28 -10.14 0.54
CA ARG A 64 0.30 -9.95 -0.79
C ARG A 64 0.29 -8.48 -1.14
N ALA A 65 1.09 -8.05 -2.10
CA ALA A 65 1.03 -6.68 -2.62
C ALA A 65 0.78 -6.69 -4.12
N LEU A 66 -0.09 -5.79 -4.55
CA LEU A 66 -0.44 -5.59 -5.96
C LEU A 66 0.01 -4.19 -6.36
N VAL A 67 0.52 -4.05 -7.59
CA VAL A 67 0.89 -2.76 -8.16
C VAL A 67 -0.18 -2.30 -9.14
N TYR A 68 -0.56 -1.04 -9.00
CA TYR A 68 -1.48 -0.35 -9.89
C TYR A 68 -0.84 0.95 -10.35
N GLU A 69 -1.00 1.25 -11.63
CA GLU A 69 -0.67 2.56 -12.20
C GLU A 69 -1.92 3.46 -12.12
N TYR A 70 -1.73 4.70 -11.66
CA TYR A 70 -2.82 5.66 -11.47
C TYR A 70 -2.67 6.82 -12.45
N HIS A 71 -3.76 7.12 -13.16
CA HIS A 71 -3.90 8.28 -14.04
C HIS A 71 -5.02 9.16 -13.52
N PHE A 72 -4.90 10.47 -13.68
CA PHE A 72 -6.04 11.35 -13.41
C PHE A 72 -7.23 10.98 -14.30
N ALA A 73 -8.42 11.00 -13.70
CA ALA A 73 -9.66 10.94 -14.46
C ALA A 73 -9.80 12.22 -15.29
N ASP A 74 -10.31 12.10 -16.52
CA ASP A 74 -10.68 13.28 -17.30
C ASP A 74 -11.87 14.03 -16.65
N PHE A 75 -12.05 15.28 -17.05
CA PHE A 75 -13.09 16.14 -16.47
C PHE A 75 -14.51 15.60 -16.68
N ALA A 76 -14.79 14.92 -17.80
CA ALA A 76 -16.10 14.35 -18.08
C ALA A 76 -16.40 13.22 -17.08
N THR A 77 -15.47 12.29 -16.93
CA THR A 77 -15.53 11.17 -15.99
C THR A 77 -15.63 11.67 -14.56
N ARG A 78 -14.83 12.68 -14.18
CA ARG A 78 -14.89 13.27 -12.84
C ARG A 78 -16.21 13.97 -12.57
N ARG A 79 -16.80 14.68 -13.53
CA ARG A 79 -18.13 15.31 -13.36
C ARG A 79 -19.24 14.28 -13.23
N ALA A 80 -19.20 13.22 -14.04
CA ALA A 80 -20.23 12.19 -14.04
C ALA A 80 -20.14 11.26 -12.82
N THR A 81 -18.92 10.87 -12.44
CA THR A 81 -18.71 9.84 -11.42
C THR A 81 -18.12 10.38 -10.12
N GLY A 82 -17.50 11.56 -10.11
CA GLY A 82 -16.76 12.08 -8.94
C GLY A 82 -15.41 11.38 -8.68
N GLU A 83 -14.99 10.44 -9.53
CA GLU A 83 -13.67 9.81 -9.40
C GLU A 83 -12.55 10.76 -9.79
N TRP A 84 -11.45 10.70 -9.04
CA TRP A 84 -10.24 11.48 -9.29
C TRP A 84 -9.20 10.71 -10.09
N TRP A 85 -9.27 9.38 -10.03
CA TRP A 85 -8.26 8.51 -10.57
C TRP A 85 -8.88 7.37 -11.38
N ARG A 86 -8.21 7.02 -12.47
CA ARG A 86 -8.34 5.73 -13.15
C ARG A 86 -7.13 4.90 -12.74
N ARG A 87 -7.36 3.64 -12.37
CA ARG A 87 -6.29 2.72 -11.98
C ARG A 87 -6.20 1.58 -12.99
N GLU A 88 -4.98 1.24 -13.36
CA GLU A 88 -4.65 0.09 -14.20
C GLU A 88 -3.88 -0.93 -13.36
N PHE A 89 -4.32 -2.17 -13.36
CA PHE A 89 -3.60 -3.24 -12.67
C PHE A 89 -2.35 -3.62 -13.47
N LYS A 90 -1.17 -3.49 -12.86
CA LYS A 90 0.10 -3.86 -13.50
C LYS A 90 0.60 -5.25 -13.12
N GLY A 91 0.19 -5.78 -11.97
CA GLY A 91 0.56 -7.13 -11.55
C GLY A 91 0.74 -7.30 -10.04
N SER A 92 1.34 -8.44 -9.68
CA SER A 92 1.78 -8.70 -8.31
C SER A 92 3.10 -7.99 -8.05
N TYR A 93 3.15 -7.16 -7.02
CA TYR A 93 4.39 -6.55 -6.52
C TYR A 93 5.09 -7.46 -5.51
N PHE A 94 4.34 -8.18 -4.68
CA PHE A 94 4.87 -9.08 -3.66
C PHE A 94 4.02 -10.34 -3.59
N PRO A 95 4.63 -11.55 -3.55
CA PRO A 95 3.90 -12.80 -3.57
C PRO A 95 3.00 -12.97 -2.35
N VAL A 96 2.12 -13.97 -2.41
CA VAL A 96 1.32 -14.38 -1.24
C VAL A 96 2.25 -15.08 -0.25
N VAL A 97 2.32 -14.57 0.98
CA VAL A 97 3.13 -15.18 2.04
C VAL A 97 2.35 -15.25 3.36
N SER A 98 2.79 -16.14 4.24
CA SER A 98 2.35 -16.27 5.63
C SER A 98 3.56 -16.47 6.54
N LEU A 99 3.37 -16.28 7.84
CA LEU A 99 4.35 -16.75 8.81
C LEU A 99 4.40 -18.29 8.77
N ARG A 100 5.58 -18.86 8.98
CA ARG A 100 5.73 -20.29 9.21
C ARG A 100 5.01 -20.61 10.52
N GLN A 101 4.03 -21.50 10.49
CA GLN A 101 3.45 -22.06 11.70
C GLN A 101 4.53 -22.92 12.38
N GLN A 102 4.83 -22.63 13.63
CA GLN A 102 5.58 -23.55 14.47
C GLN A 102 4.59 -24.64 14.90
N GLU A 103 4.91 -25.89 14.55
CA GLU A 103 4.21 -27.09 15.06
C GLU A 103 4.57 -27.36 16.52
#